data_AF-C8X1S6-F1
#
_entry.id   AF-C8X1S6-F1
#
_cell.length_a   1.000
_cell.length_b   1.000
_cell.length_c   1.000
_cell.angle_alpha   90.00
_cell.angle_beta   90.00
_cell.angle_gamma   90.00
#
_symmetry.space_group_name_H-M   'P 1'
#
loop_
_entity.id
_entity.type
_entity.pdbx_description
1 polymer ?
#
loop_
_entity_poly.entity_id
_entity_poly.type
_entity_poly.pdbx_seq_one_letter_code
_entity_poly.pdbx_strand_id
1 'polypeptide(L)'
;MQSLFPATRQLLPEIFQRRLDAAETSEAALALLDAGVQDAELLPYLPDLARLEQEAFTCARAAAPPHETTAEIALNPTLCLVPSRWQGLSDLLNGGGGDEQAEPSLAAETVLIWKDPVTAEVRVEPASTNMLLALKIAAEGLSAKEVALDNGLRPLDLQRLLRREVRRGSLIAPASRLVRDPRIVSPDHPWAWPRYARAPIFTLQWHVTQACDLHCRHCYDRSQRGHMPWTDAIAVLDSLDHFCRTHHVQGQITFTGGNPLLHPHFTELYREASARGFILAILGNPCQRKILEDLQAIQPLGGYQISLEGLEEHNDWVRGPGHFQRSLRFLSLLQELEIPSQVMLTLTDRNMDQVLPLARDLHGKVDRFTYNRLSAVGEGASLQLPRPEAYAAFMTEYLRAREEMPFLGIKDNVLNSVCWDENQTVTGGCTGFGCGAAFNFLSLLADGEVHACRKFPSRIGHIAADDLTTIYHSARAKQYRTGPAECLDCRVRPVCGGCLAVSAAAGVDITRDRDPFCLNGPRQEGEEV
;
A
#
# COMPACT_ATOMS: atom_id res chain seq x y z
N MET A 1 -3.06 30.79 -32.10
CA MET A 1 -3.51 29.74 -33.04
C MET A 1 -2.44 28.69 -33.32
N GLN A 2 -1.18 29.06 -33.61
CA GLN A 2 -0.15 28.11 -34.07
C GLN A 2 0.15 26.96 -33.09
N SER A 3 0.02 27.17 -31.79
CA SER A 3 0.24 26.14 -30.76
C SER A 3 -1.01 25.32 -30.38
N LEU A 4 -2.19 25.63 -30.96
CA LEU A 4 -3.47 25.08 -30.52
C LEU A 4 -3.82 23.73 -31.17
N PHE A 5 -3.31 23.45 -32.38
CA PHE A 5 -3.71 22.30 -33.19
C PHE A 5 -2.52 21.54 -33.84
N PRO A 6 -1.45 21.20 -33.10
CA PRO A 6 -0.27 20.56 -33.68
C PRO A 6 -0.55 19.25 -34.45
N ALA A 7 -1.34 18.33 -33.90
CA ALA A 7 -1.66 17.04 -34.52
C ALA A 7 -2.59 17.21 -35.72
N THR A 8 -3.65 18.02 -35.59
CA THR A 8 -4.54 18.34 -36.73
C THR A 8 -3.73 18.97 -37.86
N ARG A 9 -2.80 19.90 -37.58
CA ARG A 9 -1.97 20.56 -38.60
C ARG A 9 -1.11 19.59 -39.39
N GLN A 10 -0.56 18.55 -38.77
CA GLN A 10 0.25 17.55 -39.48
C GLN A 10 -0.54 16.79 -40.54
N LEU A 11 -1.87 16.68 -40.35
CA LEU A 11 -2.78 15.98 -41.25
C LEU A 11 -3.50 16.94 -42.23
N LEU A 12 -3.34 18.26 -42.07
CA LEU A 12 -3.99 19.26 -42.93
C LEU A 12 -3.17 19.56 -44.19
N PRO A 13 -3.81 19.71 -45.36
CA PRO A 13 -3.18 20.29 -46.55
C PRO A 13 -2.69 21.73 -46.29
N GLU A 14 -1.62 22.17 -46.97
CA GLU A 14 -1.02 23.50 -46.78
C GLU A 14 -2.03 24.66 -46.87
N ILE A 15 -2.98 24.59 -47.82
CA ILE A 15 -3.99 25.64 -48.00
C ILE A 15 -4.87 25.78 -46.76
N PHE A 16 -5.23 24.67 -46.13
CA PHE A 16 -6.01 24.66 -44.90
C PHE A 16 -5.19 25.09 -43.70
N GLN A 17 -3.90 24.77 -43.64
CA GLN A 17 -3.02 25.30 -42.59
C GLN A 17 -2.97 26.85 -42.61
N ARG A 18 -2.84 27.46 -43.80
CA ARG A 18 -2.85 28.93 -43.94
C ARG A 18 -4.21 29.54 -43.57
N ARG A 19 -5.31 28.90 -43.97
CA ARG A 19 -6.67 29.33 -43.58
C ARG A 19 -6.87 29.23 -42.06
N LEU A 20 -6.36 28.18 -41.43
CA LEU A 20 -6.39 28.00 -39.98
C LEU A 20 -5.56 29.06 -39.24
N ASP A 21 -4.44 29.51 -39.82
CA ASP A 21 -3.64 30.62 -39.29
C ASP A 21 -4.34 31.97 -39.36
N ALA A 22 -5.20 32.16 -40.37
CA ALA A 22 -6.00 33.36 -40.57
C ALA A 22 -7.28 33.40 -39.71
N ALA A 23 -7.68 32.27 -39.10
CA ALA A 23 -8.79 32.28 -38.16
C ALA A 23 -8.44 33.18 -36.96
N GLU A 24 -9.41 33.97 -36.49
CA GLU A 24 -9.22 34.85 -35.33
C GLU A 24 -9.56 34.15 -34.00
N THR A 25 -10.42 33.13 -34.05
CA THR A 25 -10.87 32.37 -32.87
C THR A 25 -10.78 30.87 -33.10
N SER A 26 -10.79 30.10 -32.01
CA SER A 26 -10.84 28.64 -32.05
C SER A 26 -12.15 28.12 -32.65
N GLU A 27 -13.27 28.82 -32.42
CA GLU A 27 -14.57 28.48 -33.00
C GLU A 27 -14.55 28.65 -34.52
N ALA A 28 -13.93 29.72 -35.03
CA ALA A 28 -13.77 29.94 -36.46
C ALA A 28 -12.87 28.87 -37.09
N ALA A 29 -11.80 28.46 -36.39
CA ALA A 29 -10.94 27.36 -36.80
C ALA A 29 -11.69 26.02 -36.89
N LEU A 30 -12.50 25.68 -35.88
CA LEU A 30 -13.32 24.46 -35.90
C LEU A 30 -14.38 24.48 -37.01
N ALA A 31 -15.07 25.61 -37.20
CA ALA A 31 -16.06 25.76 -38.28
C ALA A 31 -15.43 25.57 -39.67
N LEU A 32 -14.20 26.05 -39.86
CA LEU A 32 -13.43 25.85 -41.09
C LEU A 32 -13.11 24.37 -41.35
N LEU A 33 -12.78 23.62 -40.29
CA LEU A 33 -12.52 22.17 -40.40
C LEU A 33 -13.80 21.40 -40.70
N ASP A 34 -14.91 21.72 -40.03
CA ASP A 34 -16.22 21.12 -40.29
C ASP A 34 -16.67 21.37 -41.75
N ALA A 35 -16.47 22.60 -42.27
CA ALA A 35 -16.76 22.92 -43.68
C ALA A 35 -15.88 22.12 -44.66
N GLY A 36 -14.57 22.03 -44.41
CA GLY A 36 -13.66 21.26 -45.26
C GLY A 36 -13.96 19.77 -45.30
N VAL A 37 -14.50 19.20 -44.21
CA VAL A 37 -15.00 17.81 -44.20
C VAL A 37 -16.31 17.68 -44.98
N GLN A 38 -17.23 18.64 -44.88
CA GLN A 38 -18.48 18.63 -45.65
C GLN A 38 -18.25 18.70 -47.16
N ASP A 39 -17.24 19.47 -47.58
CA ASP A 39 -16.82 19.58 -48.98
C ASP A 39 -15.92 18.42 -49.45
N ALA A 40 -15.69 17.42 -48.58
CA ALA A 40 -14.82 16.25 -48.82
C ALA A 40 -13.35 16.61 -49.15
N GLU A 41 -12.87 17.78 -48.70
CA GLU A 41 -11.50 18.25 -48.87
C GLU A 41 -10.57 17.78 -47.72
N LEU A 42 -11.15 17.34 -46.60
CA LEU A 42 -10.45 16.98 -45.37
C LEU A 42 -10.83 15.58 -44.85
N LEU A 43 -9.92 14.96 -44.08
CA LEU A 43 -10.19 13.70 -43.38
C LEU A 43 -11.35 13.88 -42.38
N PRO A 44 -12.30 12.95 -42.32
CA PRO A 44 -13.59 13.18 -41.67
C PRO A 44 -13.52 13.26 -40.13
N TYR A 45 -12.40 12.86 -39.54
CA TYR A 45 -12.17 12.92 -38.09
C TYR A 45 -11.42 14.17 -37.63
N LEU A 46 -10.91 15.02 -38.53
CA LEU A 46 -10.14 16.22 -38.16
C LEU A 46 -10.89 17.21 -37.27
N PRO A 47 -12.21 17.46 -37.45
CA PRO A 47 -12.93 18.34 -36.53
C PRO A 47 -13.00 17.80 -35.10
N ASP A 48 -13.12 16.48 -34.93
CA ASP A 48 -13.15 15.85 -33.61
C ASP A 48 -11.74 15.84 -32.98
N LEU A 49 -10.69 15.62 -33.78
CA LEU A 49 -9.29 15.72 -33.33
C LEU A 49 -8.95 17.15 -32.87
N ALA A 50 -9.35 18.16 -33.64
CA ALA A 50 -9.13 19.55 -33.30
C ALA A 50 -9.89 19.97 -32.03
N ARG A 51 -11.12 19.45 -31.81
CA ARG A 51 -11.86 19.65 -30.56
C ARG A 51 -11.09 19.09 -29.36
N LEU A 52 -10.56 17.88 -29.47
CA LEU A 52 -9.74 17.29 -28.40
C LEU A 52 -8.46 18.10 -28.14
N GLU A 53 -7.80 18.61 -29.18
CA GLU A 53 -6.63 19.49 -29.05
C GLU A 53 -6.96 20.81 -28.34
N GLN A 54 -8.10 21.43 -28.68
CA GLN A 54 -8.54 22.65 -28.03
C GLN A 54 -8.76 22.45 -26.53
N GLU A 55 -9.41 21.34 -26.16
CA GLU A 55 -9.67 21.00 -24.76
C GLU A 55 -8.38 20.64 -24.02
N ALA A 56 -7.48 19.87 -24.63
CA ALA A 56 -6.16 19.57 -24.08
C ALA A 56 -5.32 20.84 -23.86
N PHE A 57 -5.34 21.79 -24.81
CA PHE A 57 -4.67 23.08 -24.68
C PHE A 57 -5.27 23.94 -23.56
N THR A 58 -6.59 23.97 -23.44
CA THR A 58 -7.29 24.68 -22.37
C THR A 58 -6.93 24.09 -21.00
N CYS A 59 -6.94 22.76 -20.89
CA CYS A 59 -6.52 22.02 -19.71
C CYS A 59 -5.05 22.31 -19.35
N ALA A 60 -4.13 22.33 -20.32
CA ALA A 60 -2.71 22.63 -20.10
C ALA A 60 -2.51 24.01 -19.44
N ARG A 61 -3.35 24.99 -19.80
CA ARG A 61 -3.29 26.37 -19.29
C ARG A 61 -4.03 26.57 -17.97
N ALA A 62 -4.88 25.63 -17.58
CA ALA A 62 -5.54 25.68 -16.28
C ALA A 62 -4.50 25.62 -15.14
N ALA A 63 -4.82 26.26 -14.02
CA ALA A 63 -4.02 26.11 -12.81
C ALA A 63 -3.96 24.64 -12.42
N ALA A 64 -2.78 24.16 -12.02
CA ALA A 64 -2.65 22.78 -11.56
C ALA A 64 -3.56 22.59 -10.34
N PRO A 65 -4.40 21.53 -10.32
CA PRO A 65 -5.25 21.26 -9.19
C PRO A 65 -4.38 20.96 -7.97
N PRO A 66 -4.73 21.46 -6.78
CA PRO A 66 -4.02 21.10 -5.56
C PRO A 66 -4.13 19.58 -5.33
N HIS A 67 -3.00 18.93 -5.09
CA HIS A 67 -2.93 17.47 -4.90
C HIS A 67 -3.84 16.97 -3.75
N GLU A 68 -4.00 17.77 -2.68
CA GLU A 68 -4.58 17.31 -1.41
C GLU A 68 -5.31 18.46 -0.66
N THR A 69 -6.49 18.89 -1.14
CA THR A 69 -7.26 19.98 -0.47
C THR A 69 -8.77 19.76 -0.37
N THR A 70 -9.30 18.62 -0.82
CA THR A 70 -10.74 18.37 -0.76
C THR A 70 -11.15 17.78 0.58
N ALA A 71 -12.40 18.00 0.99
CA ALA A 71 -12.97 17.36 2.17
C ALA A 71 -13.31 15.88 1.92
N GLU A 72 -13.66 15.56 0.67
CA GLU A 72 -14.09 14.24 0.19
C GLU A 72 -13.46 13.96 -1.18
N ILE A 73 -13.65 12.75 -1.70
CA ILE A 73 -13.22 12.44 -3.06
C ILE A 73 -14.05 13.27 -4.03
N ALA A 74 -13.38 13.97 -4.95
CA ALA A 74 -14.03 14.85 -5.92
C ALA A 74 -13.41 14.69 -7.31
N LEU A 75 -14.12 15.16 -8.34
CA LEU A 75 -13.57 15.28 -9.68
C LEU A 75 -12.36 16.21 -9.66
N ASN A 76 -11.34 15.91 -10.47
CA ASN A 76 -10.30 16.87 -10.74
C ASN A 76 -10.92 18.11 -11.42
N PRO A 77 -10.70 19.35 -10.91
CA PRO A 77 -11.25 20.58 -11.46
C PRO A 77 -10.90 20.85 -12.94
N THR A 78 -9.84 20.23 -13.44
CA THR A 78 -9.41 20.33 -14.85
C THR A 78 -9.96 19.22 -15.73
N LEU A 79 -10.67 18.24 -15.16
CA LEU A 79 -11.26 17.13 -15.89
C LEU A 79 -12.38 17.61 -16.80
N CYS A 80 -12.28 17.30 -18.09
CA CYS A 80 -13.38 17.41 -19.04
C CYS A 80 -13.63 16.09 -19.77
N LEU A 81 -14.90 15.90 -20.15
CA LEU A 81 -15.38 14.77 -20.93
C LEU A 81 -15.71 15.29 -22.32
N VAL A 82 -15.02 14.79 -23.34
CA VAL A 82 -15.20 15.23 -24.72
C VAL A 82 -15.82 14.09 -25.53
N PRO A 83 -17.08 14.21 -25.97
CA PRO A 83 -17.68 13.26 -26.89
C PRO A 83 -16.97 13.31 -28.25
N SER A 84 -16.60 12.14 -28.77
CA SER A 84 -16.03 11.96 -30.10
C SER A 84 -16.88 10.99 -30.90
N ARG A 85 -17.07 11.27 -32.19
CA ARG A 85 -17.72 10.34 -33.13
C ARG A 85 -16.76 9.25 -33.61
N TRP A 86 -15.48 9.45 -33.37
CA TRP A 86 -14.38 8.61 -33.83
C TRP A 86 -13.61 8.01 -32.66
N GLN A 87 -13.22 6.76 -32.81
CA GLN A 87 -12.40 6.04 -31.86
C GLN A 87 -10.91 6.15 -32.25
N GLY A 88 -10.04 6.34 -31.24
CA GLY A 88 -8.58 6.29 -31.41
C GLY A 88 -7.93 7.67 -31.61
N LEU A 89 -8.67 8.76 -31.45
CA LEU A 89 -8.13 10.11 -31.64
C LEU A 89 -7.18 10.54 -30.53
N SER A 90 -7.33 10.02 -29.31
CA SER A 90 -6.38 10.26 -28.21
C SER A 90 -4.97 9.76 -28.51
N ASP A 91 -4.84 8.70 -29.32
CA ASP A 91 -3.54 8.10 -29.63
C ASP A 91 -2.73 8.96 -30.59
N LEU A 92 -3.42 9.66 -31.51
CA LEU A 92 -2.83 10.67 -32.38
C LEU A 92 -2.33 11.89 -31.58
N LEU A 93 -3.00 12.23 -30.47
CA LEU A 93 -2.62 13.35 -29.60
C LEU A 93 -1.40 13.07 -28.74
N ASN A 94 -1.26 11.83 -28.26
CA ASN A 94 -0.19 11.43 -27.36
C ASN A 94 1.16 11.19 -28.07
N GLY A 95 1.28 11.54 -29.35
CA GLY A 95 2.53 11.43 -30.10
C GLY A 95 2.91 10.00 -30.48
N GLY A 96 1.95 9.07 -30.49
CA GLY A 96 2.14 7.83 -31.22
C GLY A 96 2.31 8.19 -32.70
N GLY A 97 3.43 7.85 -33.29
CA GLY A 97 3.74 8.06 -34.70
C GLY A 97 4.64 6.95 -35.20
N GLY A 98 4.36 5.71 -34.76
CA GLY A 98 5.03 4.50 -35.19
C GLY A 98 4.13 3.68 -36.13
N ASP A 99 4.76 2.85 -36.96
CA ASP A 99 4.16 2.06 -38.05
C ASP A 99 3.01 1.08 -37.67
N GLU A 100 2.61 1.00 -36.40
CA GLU A 100 1.55 0.12 -35.87
C GLU A 100 0.31 0.89 -35.34
N GLN A 101 0.08 2.15 -35.73
CA GLN A 101 -1.15 2.84 -35.33
C GLN A 101 -2.37 2.39 -36.14
N ALA A 102 -3.40 1.92 -35.45
CA ALA A 102 -4.71 1.71 -36.04
C ALA A 102 -5.30 3.05 -36.48
N GLU A 103 -5.77 3.13 -37.73
CA GLU A 103 -6.48 4.31 -38.21
C GLU A 103 -7.75 4.58 -37.37
N PRO A 104 -8.09 5.86 -37.11
CA PRO A 104 -9.33 6.19 -36.42
C PRO A 104 -10.54 5.58 -37.12
N SER A 105 -11.43 4.97 -36.35
CA SER A 105 -12.63 4.32 -36.88
C SER A 105 -13.90 5.03 -36.44
N LEU A 106 -14.96 4.93 -37.24
CA LEU A 106 -16.24 5.57 -36.95
C LEU A 106 -16.98 4.78 -35.86
N ALA A 107 -16.61 5.03 -34.62
CA ALA A 107 -17.22 4.49 -33.41
C ALA A 107 -17.21 5.59 -32.34
N ALA A 108 -18.38 5.87 -31.78
CA ALA A 108 -18.51 6.93 -30.79
C ALA A 108 -17.80 6.54 -29.48
N GLU A 109 -17.04 7.48 -28.91
CA GLU A 109 -16.38 7.33 -27.63
C GLU A 109 -16.44 8.62 -26.81
N THR A 110 -16.15 8.53 -25.51
CA THR A 110 -15.92 9.70 -24.66
C THR A 110 -14.44 9.72 -24.31
N VAL A 111 -13.76 10.83 -24.59
CA VAL A 111 -12.36 11.03 -24.23
C VAL A 111 -12.30 11.85 -22.95
N LEU A 112 -11.45 11.44 -22.01
CA LEU A 112 -11.17 12.16 -20.77
C LEU A 112 -9.89 12.96 -20.94
N ILE A 113 -9.95 14.23 -20.53
CA ILE A 113 -8.81 15.14 -20.55
C ILE A 113 -8.69 15.76 -19.16
N TRP A 114 -7.53 15.69 -18.53
CA TRP A 114 -7.27 16.37 -17.25
C TRP A 114 -5.78 16.64 -17.06
N LYS A 115 -5.47 17.54 -16.13
CA LYS A 115 -4.10 17.86 -15.73
C LYS A 115 -3.73 17.07 -14.48
N ASP A 116 -2.64 16.30 -14.57
CA ASP A 116 -2.13 15.51 -13.46
C ASP A 116 -1.74 16.43 -12.28
N PRO A 117 -2.26 16.20 -11.06
CA PRO A 117 -2.00 17.05 -9.90
C PRO A 117 -0.55 17.01 -9.42
N VAL A 118 0.24 16.01 -9.81
CA VAL A 118 1.65 15.84 -9.41
C VAL A 118 2.59 16.33 -10.51
N THR A 119 2.44 15.81 -11.74
CA THR A 119 3.38 16.12 -12.83
C THR A 119 3.03 17.39 -13.58
N ALA A 120 1.81 17.90 -13.39
CA ALA A 120 1.22 18.99 -14.17
C ALA A 120 1.11 18.71 -15.69
N GLU A 121 1.32 17.46 -16.12
CA GLU A 121 1.14 17.01 -17.49
C GLU A 121 -0.34 16.83 -17.81
N VAL A 122 -0.74 17.10 -19.06
CA VAL A 122 -2.10 16.81 -19.53
C VAL A 122 -2.19 15.35 -19.94
N ARG A 123 -3.20 14.66 -19.44
CA ARG A 123 -3.55 13.29 -19.82
C ARG A 123 -4.77 13.33 -20.73
N VAL A 124 -4.71 12.54 -21.81
CA VAL A 124 -5.79 12.39 -22.80
C VAL A 124 -5.97 10.90 -23.07
N GLU A 125 -7.13 10.33 -22.74
CA GLU A 125 -7.39 8.90 -22.96
C GLU A 125 -8.88 8.58 -23.09
N PRO A 126 -9.25 7.47 -23.76
CA PRO A 126 -10.64 7.04 -23.84
C PRO A 126 -11.18 6.63 -22.47
N ALA A 127 -12.42 7.03 -22.19
CA ALA A 127 -13.12 6.71 -20.96
C ALA A 127 -13.51 5.22 -20.93
N SER A 128 -12.97 4.47 -19.97
CA SER A 128 -13.50 3.13 -19.68
C SER A 128 -14.75 3.18 -18.80
N THR A 129 -15.57 2.13 -18.82
CA THR A 129 -16.74 2.00 -17.93
C THR A 129 -16.39 2.19 -16.46
N ASN A 130 -15.24 1.66 -16.03
CA ASN A 130 -14.76 1.78 -14.66
C ASN A 130 -14.41 3.23 -14.31
N MET A 131 -13.78 3.96 -15.24
CA MET A 131 -13.51 5.38 -15.02
C MET A 131 -14.81 6.16 -14.90
N LEU A 132 -15.76 5.98 -15.83
CA LEU A 132 -17.05 6.67 -15.79
C LEU A 132 -17.83 6.37 -14.50
N LEU A 133 -17.80 5.13 -14.01
CA LEU A 133 -18.41 4.77 -12.72
C LEU A 133 -17.75 5.52 -11.55
N ALA A 134 -16.42 5.58 -11.50
CA ALA A 134 -15.68 6.31 -10.47
C ALA A 134 -15.99 7.81 -10.49
N LEU A 135 -16.01 8.40 -11.69
CA LEU A 135 -16.37 9.80 -11.90
C LEU A 135 -17.81 10.08 -11.45
N LYS A 136 -18.77 9.21 -11.79
CA LYS A 136 -20.17 9.34 -11.35
C LYS A 136 -20.30 9.30 -9.83
N ILE A 137 -19.65 8.32 -9.18
CA ILE A 137 -19.64 8.21 -7.71
C ILE A 137 -19.12 9.51 -7.07
N ALA A 138 -18.00 10.05 -7.58
CA ALA A 138 -17.43 11.29 -7.06
C ALA A 138 -18.29 12.53 -7.37
N ALA A 139 -18.84 12.64 -8.58
CA ALA A 139 -19.66 13.78 -9.01
C ALA A 139 -20.96 13.91 -8.22
N GLU A 140 -21.58 12.77 -7.88
CA GLU A 140 -22.85 12.71 -7.15
C GLU A 140 -22.67 12.57 -5.63
N GLY A 141 -21.43 12.50 -5.13
CA GLY A 141 -21.14 12.33 -3.70
C GLY A 141 -21.67 11.01 -3.14
N LEU A 142 -21.69 9.95 -3.94
CA LEU A 142 -22.24 8.66 -3.55
C LEU A 142 -21.30 7.90 -2.61
N SER A 143 -21.87 7.18 -1.64
CA SER A 143 -21.12 6.24 -0.83
C SER A 143 -20.72 5.03 -1.67
N ALA A 144 -19.41 4.86 -1.91
CA ALA A 144 -18.89 3.69 -2.62
C ALA A 144 -19.30 2.36 -1.98
N LYS A 145 -19.54 2.34 -0.66
CA LYS A 145 -20.01 1.16 0.05
C LYS A 145 -21.47 0.85 -0.29
N GLU A 146 -22.35 1.84 -0.25
CA GLU A 146 -23.78 1.66 -0.54
C GLU A 146 -23.97 1.31 -2.03
N VAL A 147 -23.29 2.02 -2.94
CA VAL A 147 -23.30 1.71 -4.37
C VAL A 147 -22.84 0.27 -4.63
N ALA A 148 -21.83 -0.21 -3.91
CA ALA A 148 -21.38 -1.59 -4.07
C ALA A 148 -22.47 -2.58 -3.63
N LEU A 149 -23.02 -2.40 -2.43
CA LEU A 149 -24.02 -3.30 -1.86
C LEU A 149 -25.31 -3.36 -2.70
N ASP A 150 -25.81 -2.20 -3.15
CA ASP A 150 -27.04 -2.10 -3.93
C ASP A 150 -26.93 -2.76 -5.31
N ASN A 151 -25.70 -2.95 -5.81
CA ASN A 151 -25.41 -3.55 -7.11
C ASN A 151 -24.75 -4.93 -7.02
N GLY A 152 -24.70 -5.54 -5.83
CA GLY A 152 -24.08 -6.85 -5.63
C GLY A 152 -22.57 -6.88 -5.88
N LEU A 153 -21.90 -5.73 -5.78
CA LEU A 153 -20.45 -5.59 -5.89
C LEU A 153 -19.80 -5.62 -4.50
N ARG A 154 -18.50 -5.90 -4.45
CA ARG A 154 -17.74 -5.85 -3.19
C ARG A 154 -17.35 -4.39 -2.88
N PRO A 155 -17.57 -3.88 -1.65
CA PRO A 155 -17.16 -2.52 -1.28
C PRO A 155 -15.67 -2.23 -1.52
N LEU A 156 -14.80 -3.22 -1.28
CA LEU A 156 -13.36 -3.08 -1.53
C LEU A 156 -13.04 -2.81 -3.01
N ASP A 157 -13.80 -3.36 -3.96
CA ASP A 157 -13.54 -3.17 -5.39
C ASP A 157 -13.82 -1.73 -5.82
N LEU A 158 -14.94 -1.15 -5.37
CA LEU A 158 -15.24 0.25 -5.66
C LEU A 158 -14.28 1.20 -4.92
N GLN A 159 -13.87 0.88 -3.69
CA GLN A 159 -12.83 1.65 -3.01
C GLN A 159 -11.48 1.59 -3.75
N ARG A 160 -11.09 0.42 -4.28
CA ARG A 160 -9.88 0.25 -5.10
C ARG A 160 -9.97 1.03 -6.41
N LEU A 161 -11.15 1.03 -7.03
CA LEU A 161 -11.43 1.78 -8.24
C LEU A 161 -11.27 3.29 -8.00
N LEU A 162 -11.92 3.84 -6.98
CA LEU A 162 -11.78 5.26 -6.63
C LEU A 162 -10.33 5.64 -6.34
N ARG A 163 -9.60 4.83 -5.56
CA ARG A 163 -8.17 5.09 -5.31
C ARG A 163 -7.31 5.00 -6.55
N ARG A 164 -7.66 4.13 -7.51
CA ARG A 164 -6.96 4.08 -8.79
C ARG A 164 -7.11 5.40 -9.52
N GLU A 165 -8.33 5.93 -9.61
CA GLU A 165 -8.59 7.21 -10.28
C GLU A 165 -7.96 8.41 -9.54
N VAL A 166 -7.90 8.37 -8.21
CA VAL A 166 -7.12 9.36 -7.43
C VAL A 166 -5.63 9.29 -7.79
N ARG A 167 -5.04 8.09 -7.88
CA ARG A 167 -3.63 7.93 -8.30
C ARG A 167 -3.38 8.34 -9.75
N ARG A 168 -4.37 8.22 -10.64
CA ARG A 168 -4.30 8.71 -12.02
C ARG A 168 -4.49 10.22 -12.11
N GLY A 169 -4.96 10.85 -11.04
CA GLY A 169 -5.27 12.27 -10.99
C GLY A 169 -6.59 12.66 -11.63
N SER A 170 -7.40 11.73 -12.15
CA SER A 170 -8.74 12.02 -12.69
C SER A 170 -9.72 12.37 -11.57
N LEU A 171 -9.50 11.83 -10.38
CA LEU A 171 -10.10 12.25 -9.11
C LEU A 171 -9.03 12.87 -8.20
N ILE A 172 -9.49 13.68 -7.26
CA ILE A 172 -8.69 14.19 -6.14
C ILE A 172 -9.34 13.76 -4.82
N ALA A 173 -8.55 13.67 -3.76
CA ALA A 173 -9.01 13.17 -2.47
C ALA A 173 -8.40 13.96 -1.30
N PRO A 174 -9.05 13.93 -0.12
CA PRO A 174 -8.45 14.43 1.10
C PRO A 174 -7.13 13.71 1.40
N ALA A 175 -6.16 14.47 1.91
CA ALA A 175 -4.94 13.91 2.47
C ALA A 175 -5.24 12.94 3.62
N SER A 176 -4.43 11.89 3.75
CA SER A 176 -4.42 11.09 4.98
C SER A 176 -4.10 11.97 6.19
N ARG A 177 -4.90 11.81 7.25
CA ARG A 177 -4.65 12.44 8.56
C ARG A 177 -3.67 11.63 9.42
N LEU A 178 -3.20 10.48 8.95
CA LEU A 178 -2.12 9.73 9.60
C LEU A 178 -0.78 10.35 9.22
N VAL A 179 -0.45 11.44 9.90
CA VAL A 179 0.78 12.22 9.65
C VAL A 179 1.83 11.90 10.71
N ARG A 180 3.08 11.68 10.27
CA ARG A 180 4.23 11.57 11.15
C ARG A 180 4.45 12.86 11.93
N ASP A 181 5.07 12.72 13.10
CA ASP A 181 5.53 13.88 13.86
C ASP A 181 6.51 14.70 13.00
N PRO A 182 6.35 16.03 12.88
CA PRO A 182 7.26 16.86 12.10
C PRO A 182 8.73 16.80 12.55
N ARG A 183 9.00 16.38 13.79
CA ARG A 183 10.36 16.11 14.30
C ARG A 183 10.99 14.86 13.67
N ILE A 184 10.19 13.99 13.05
CA ILE A 184 10.63 12.78 12.34
C ILE A 184 10.71 13.07 10.84
N VAL A 185 9.66 13.67 10.27
CA VAL A 185 9.60 14.04 8.85
C VAL A 185 9.01 15.44 8.75
N SER A 186 9.87 16.44 8.56
CA SER A 186 9.43 17.82 8.34
C SER A 186 8.81 17.98 6.93
N PRO A 187 7.92 18.97 6.71
CA PRO A 187 7.39 19.29 5.39
C PRO A 187 8.46 19.63 4.34
N ASP A 188 9.60 20.17 4.79
CA ASP A 188 10.72 20.56 3.93
C ASP A 188 11.80 19.46 3.83
N HIS A 189 11.51 18.24 4.30
CA HIS A 189 12.49 17.16 4.29
C HIS A 189 12.82 16.74 2.84
N PRO A 190 14.10 16.74 2.42
CA PRO A 190 14.50 16.75 1.01
C PRO A 190 14.01 15.53 0.20
N TRP A 191 14.01 14.34 0.78
CA TRP A 191 13.63 13.10 0.10
C TRP A 191 12.45 12.36 0.74
N ALA A 192 12.05 12.74 1.96
CA ALA A 192 11.08 11.98 2.74
C ALA A 192 9.66 12.54 2.68
N TRP A 193 9.50 13.85 2.45
CA TRP A 193 8.18 14.45 2.29
C TRP A 193 7.72 14.41 0.83
N PRO A 194 6.43 14.14 0.55
CA PRO A 194 5.39 13.65 1.48
C PRO A 194 5.43 12.13 1.68
N ARG A 195 6.29 11.42 0.93
CA ARG A 195 6.30 9.95 0.77
C ARG A 195 6.24 9.15 2.07
N TYR A 196 7.02 9.54 3.08
CA TYR A 196 7.11 8.85 4.38
C TYR A 196 6.42 9.62 5.52
N ALA A 197 5.77 10.73 5.19
CA ALA A 197 5.08 11.56 6.18
C ALA A 197 3.62 11.14 6.39
N ARG A 198 2.94 10.66 5.34
CA ARG A 198 1.49 10.38 5.36
C ARG A 198 1.19 8.93 4.99
N ALA A 199 0.50 8.20 5.88
CA ALA A 199 0.16 6.80 5.62
C ALA A 199 -1.23 6.65 4.96
N PRO A 200 -1.34 6.08 3.76
CA PRO A 200 -2.63 5.92 3.07
C PRO A 200 -3.45 4.71 3.56
N ILE A 201 -2.84 3.85 4.38
CA ILE A 201 -3.42 2.59 4.87
C ILE A 201 -3.20 2.52 6.38
N PHE A 202 -4.21 2.09 7.10
CA PHE A 202 -4.14 1.74 8.51
C PHE A 202 -4.44 0.25 8.70
N THR A 203 -3.55 -0.47 9.39
CA THR A 203 -3.67 -1.91 9.60
C THR A 203 -4.01 -2.25 11.05
N LEU A 204 -5.13 -2.94 11.27
CA LEU A 204 -5.40 -3.61 12.54
C LEU A 204 -4.87 -5.05 12.44
N GLN A 205 -3.80 -5.36 13.16
CA GLN A 205 -3.42 -6.75 13.37
C GLN A 205 -4.22 -7.33 14.52
N TRP A 206 -5.17 -8.17 14.15
CA TRP A 206 -6.14 -8.68 15.09
C TRP A 206 -5.80 -10.11 15.47
N HIS A 207 -5.37 -10.28 16.71
CA HIS A 207 -5.20 -11.56 17.36
C HIS A 207 -6.59 -12.02 17.82
N VAL A 208 -7.32 -12.70 16.94
CA VAL A 208 -8.73 -13.06 17.19
C VAL A 208 -8.90 -14.21 18.18
N THR A 209 -7.84 -14.98 18.43
CA THR A 209 -7.86 -16.13 19.34
C THR A 209 -6.47 -16.43 19.88
N GLN A 210 -6.40 -17.04 21.06
CA GLN A 210 -5.18 -17.67 21.58
C GLN A 210 -5.05 -19.16 21.22
N ALA A 211 -6.09 -19.76 20.63
CA ALA A 211 -6.03 -21.14 20.19
C ALA A 211 -4.99 -21.31 19.08
N CYS A 212 -4.10 -22.30 19.22
CA CYS A 212 -3.08 -22.63 18.23
C CYS A 212 -2.89 -24.14 18.16
N ASP A 213 -2.74 -24.67 16.94
CA ASP A 213 -2.44 -26.07 16.69
C ASP A 213 -0.95 -26.41 16.87
N LEU A 214 -0.10 -25.43 17.19
CA LEU A 214 1.35 -25.59 17.34
C LEU A 214 1.92 -25.14 18.69
N HIS A 215 3.02 -25.80 19.06
CA HIS A 215 3.80 -25.52 20.27
C HIS A 215 5.18 -24.89 19.98
N CYS A 216 5.22 -23.90 19.07
CA CYS A 216 6.45 -23.25 18.60
C CYS A 216 7.34 -22.69 19.73
N ARG A 217 8.64 -22.98 19.66
CA ARG A 217 9.65 -22.53 20.64
C ARG A 217 9.90 -21.02 20.67
N HIS A 218 9.66 -20.31 19.58
CA HIS A 218 9.83 -18.84 19.51
C HIS A 218 8.54 -18.07 19.84
N CYS A 219 7.48 -18.75 20.31
CA CYS A 219 6.18 -18.13 20.46
C CYS A 219 6.21 -17.02 21.53
N TYR A 220 5.86 -15.80 21.15
CA TYR A 220 5.87 -14.65 22.07
C TYR A 220 4.61 -14.54 22.94
N ASP A 221 3.58 -15.33 22.66
CA ASP A 221 2.32 -15.30 23.40
C ASP A 221 1.62 -16.67 23.43
N ARG A 222 1.60 -17.28 24.62
CA ARG A 222 0.77 -18.44 24.96
C ARG A 222 -0.11 -18.16 26.18
N SER A 223 -0.29 -16.88 26.52
CA SER A 223 -1.10 -16.51 27.67
C SER A 223 -2.53 -16.98 27.48
N GLN A 224 -3.12 -17.52 28.56
CA GLN A 224 -4.56 -17.78 28.56
C GLN A 224 -5.30 -16.45 28.60
N ARG A 225 -6.15 -16.21 27.60
CA ARG A 225 -6.97 -15.01 27.51
C ARG A 225 -8.42 -15.37 27.23
N GLY A 226 -9.32 -14.49 27.65
CA GLY A 226 -10.72 -14.58 27.30
C GLY A 226 -10.96 -14.40 25.81
N HIS A 227 -12.17 -14.74 25.39
CA HIS A 227 -12.67 -14.47 24.05
C HIS A 227 -13.54 -13.22 24.07
N MET A 228 -13.30 -12.34 23.12
CA MET A 228 -14.13 -11.17 22.85
C MET A 228 -15.54 -11.63 22.45
N PRO A 229 -16.60 -11.11 23.10
CA PRO A 229 -17.97 -11.35 22.66
C PRO A 229 -18.17 -10.95 21.20
N TRP A 230 -19.07 -11.64 20.49
CA TRP A 230 -19.37 -11.34 19.10
C TRP A 230 -19.81 -9.89 18.88
N THR A 231 -20.62 -9.35 19.80
CA THR A 231 -21.07 -7.94 19.76
C THR A 231 -19.91 -6.96 19.78
N ASP A 232 -18.89 -7.26 20.57
CA ASP A 232 -17.71 -6.40 20.72
C ASP A 232 -16.81 -6.52 19.49
N ALA A 233 -16.71 -7.71 18.89
CA ALA A 233 -16.00 -7.91 17.64
C ALA A 233 -16.62 -7.10 16.49
N ILE A 234 -17.96 -7.07 16.40
CA ILE A 234 -18.65 -6.20 15.44
C ILE A 234 -18.38 -4.72 15.74
N ALA A 235 -18.45 -4.30 17.01
CA ALA A 235 -18.17 -2.93 17.41
C ALA A 235 -16.72 -2.49 17.07
N VAL A 236 -15.75 -3.41 17.16
CA VAL A 236 -14.36 -3.17 16.71
C VAL A 236 -14.31 -2.91 15.21
N LEU A 237 -15.02 -3.69 14.40
CA LEU A 237 -15.07 -3.49 12.96
C LEU A 237 -15.69 -2.13 12.60
N ASP A 238 -16.75 -1.72 13.31
CA ASP A 238 -17.39 -0.41 13.13
C ASP A 238 -16.48 0.74 13.58
N SER A 239 -15.79 0.57 14.71
CA SER A 239 -14.79 1.53 15.20
C SER A 239 -13.64 1.71 14.21
N LEU A 240 -13.17 0.62 13.59
CA LEU A 240 -12.13 0.65 12.57
C LEU A 240 -12.60 1.35 11.30
N ASP A 241 -13.83 1.08 10.83
CA ASP A 241 -14.42 1.75 9.66
C ASP A 241 -14.52 3.26 9.89
N HIS A 242 -15.04 3.64 11.06
CA HIS A 242 -15.11 5.04 11.49
C HIS A 242 -13.73 5.70 11.55
N PHE A 243 -12.74 5.03 12.14
CA PHE A 243 -11.36 5.51 12.19
C PHE A 243 -10.80 5.76 10.79
N CYS A 244 -10.95 4.80 9.88
CA CYS A 244 -10.43 4.89 8.52
C CYS A 244 -11.07 6.02 7.72
N ARG A 245 -12.40 6.19 7.83
CA ARG A 245 -13.13 7.29 7.17
C ARG A 245 -12.70 8.66 7.69
N THR A 246 -12.64 8.83 9.01
CA THR A 246 -12.28 10.11 9.64
C THR A 246 -10.82 10.50 9.45
N HIS A 247 -9.94 9.53 9.20
CA HIS A 247 -8.52 9.75 8.92
C HIS A 247 -8.16 9.68 7.43
N HIS A 248 -9.14 9.46 6.54
CA HIS A 248 -8.96 9.39 5.08
C HIS A 248 -7.95 8.32 4.63
N VAL A 249 -8.10 7.09 5.16
CA VAL A 249 -7.20 5.96 4.87
C VAL A 249 -7.96 4.69 4.52
N GLN A 250 -7.29 3.74 3.86
CA GLN A 250 -7.81 2.37 3.73
C GLN A 250 -7.66 1.62 5.05
N GLY A 251 -8.71 0.90 5.45
CA GLY A 251 -8.60 -0.10 6.50
C GLY A 251 -8.07 -1.43 5.97
N GLN A 252 -7.12 -2.01 6.69
CA GLN A 252 -6.66 -3.37 6.49
C GLN A 252 -6.78 -4.13 7.81
N ILE A 253 -7.23 -5.38 7.75
CA ILE A 253 -7.17 -6.31 8.87
C ILE A 253 -6.22 -7.45 8.52
N THR A 254 -5.24 -7.65 9.39
CA THR A 254 -4.35 -8.80 9.33
C THR A 254 -4.73 -9.73 10.48
N PHE A 255 -5.49 -10.77 10.18
CA PHE A 255 -5.93 -11.75 11.17
C PHE A 255 -4.77 -12.64 11.62
N THR A 256 -4.62 -12.80 12.92
CA THR A 256 -3.57 -13.61 13.56
C THR A 256 -4.00 -14.04 14.96
N GLY A 257 -3.04 -14.28 15.87
CA GLY A 257 -3.24 -14.74 17.25
C GLY A 257 -2.34 -15.93 17.51
N GLY A 258 -2.94 -16.99 18.03
CA GLY A 258 -2.46 -18.35 17.80
C GLY A 258 -2.56 -18.70 16.31
N ASN A 259 -3.57 -19.48 15.95
CA ASN A 259 -3.97 -19.71 14.57
C ASN A 259 -5.37 -19.13 14.35
N PRO A 260 -5.55 -18.04 13.57
CA PRO A 260 -6.83 -17.34 13.45
C PRO A 260 -7.94 -18.24 12.91
N LEU A 261 -7.60 -19.25 12.10
CA LEU A 261 -8.54 -20.19 11.51
C LEU A 261 -9.18 -21.14 12.55
N LEU A 262 -8.67 -21.17 13.78
CA LEU A 262 -9.27 -21.91 14.89
C LEU A 262 -10.30 -21.09 15.66
N HIS A 263 -10.54 -19.83 15.28
CA HIS A 263 -11.61 -19.04 15.88
C HIS A 263 -12.98 -19.59 15.44
N PRO A 264 -13.92 -19.90 16.36
CA PRO A 264 -15.18 -20.58 16.05
C PRO A 264 -16.05 -19.87 15.00
N HIS A 265 -15.95 -18.55 14.93
CA HIS A 265 -16.71 -17.69 13.99
C HIS A 265 -15.78 -16.97 13.00
N PHE A 266 -14.66 -17.58 12.61
CA PHE A 266 -13.67 -16.91 11.76
C PHE A 266 -14.26 -16.49 10.40
N THR A 267 -14.99 -17.40 9.75
CA THR A 267 -15.58 -17.14 8.42
C THR A 267 -16.62 -16.02 8.46
N GLU A 268 -17.45 -15.97 9.50
CA GLU A 268 -18.41 -14.89 9.74
C GLU A 268 -17.68 -13.57 9.99
N LEU A 269 -16.64 -13.57 10.83
CA LEU A 269 -15.84 -12.37 11.10
C LEU A 269 -15.16 -11.84 9.83
N TYR A 270 -14.64 -12.74 8.98
CA TYR A 270 -14.06 -12.40 7.68
C TYR A 270 -15.10 -11.76 6.75
N ARG A 271 -16.32 -12.29 6.72
CA ARG A 271 -17.44 -11.74 5.95
C ARG A 271 -17.83 -10.34 6.42
N GLU A 272 -17.93 -10.13 7.73
CA GLU A 272 -18.25 -8.85 8.33
C GLU A 272 -17.18 -7.79 8.06
N ALA A 273 -15.91 -8.19 8.09
CA ALA A 273 -14.80 -7.33 7.72
C ALA A 273 -14.82 -6.98 6.22
N SER A 274 -15.14 -7.95 5.36
CA SER A 274 -15.26 -7.74 3.92
C SER A 274 -16.43 -6.80 3.56
N ALA A 275 -17.57 -6.92 4.25
CA ALA A 275 -18.74 -6.06 4.05
C ALA A 275 -18.46 -4.57 4.38
N ARG A 276 -17.40 -4.28 5.13
CA ARG A 276 -16.91 -2.91 5.41
C ARG A 276 -15.83 -2.45 4.43
N GLY A 277 -15.43 -3.29 3.49
CA GLY A 277 -14.44 -2.97 2.47
C GLY A 277 -13.00 -3.04 2.96
N PHE A 278 -12.71 -3.77 4.04
CA PHE A 278 -11.33 -3.91 4.50
C PHE A 278 -10.51 -4.82 3.58
N ILE A 279 -9.22 -4.49 3.43
CA ILE A 279 -8.25 -5.43 2.88
C ILE A 279 -8.01 -6.50 3.95
N LEU A 280 -8.13 -7.78 3.58
CA LEU A 280 -8.04 -8.88 4.54
C LEU A 280 -6.80 -9.73 4.25
N ALA A 281 -5.97 -9.93 5.26
CA ALA A 281 -4.79 -10.79 5.18
C ALA A 281 -4.74 -11.74 6.39
N ILE A 282 -4.01 -12.84 6.27
CA ILE A 282 -3.89 -13.85 7.32
C ILE A 282 -2.41 -14.10 7.64
N LEU A 283 -2.07 -14.13 8.93
CA LEU A 283 -0.84 -14.73 9.43
C LEU A 283 -1.24 -15.98 10.21
N GLY A 284 -0.95 -17.16 9.67
CA GLY A 284 -1.46 -18.42 10.21
C GLY A 284 -0.62 -19.64 9.83
N ASN A 285 -1.14 -20.81 10.18
CA ASN A 285 -0.53 -22.10 9.83
C ASN A 285 -1.16 -22.70 8.56
N PRO A 286 -0.54 -23.71 7.94
CA PRO A 286 -1.14 -24.44 6.82
C PRO A 286 -2.54 -24.97 7.13
N CYS A 287 -3.49 -24.71 6.24
CA CYS A 287 -4.88 -25.15 6.35
C CYS A 287 -5.35 -25.95 5.12
N GLN A 288 -6.61 -26.39 5.15
CA GLN A 288 -7.21 -27.16 4.07
C GLN A 288 -7.62 -26.24 2.90
N ARG A 289 -7.53 -26.76 1.67
CA ARG A 289 -7.96 -26.07 0.43
C ARG A 289 -9.36 -25.44 0.56
N LYS A 290 -10.33 -26.21 1.07
CA LYS A 290 -11.72 -25.75 1.20
C LYS A 290 -11.85 -24.47 2.03
N ILE A 291 -11.06 -24.30 3.09
CA ILE A 291 -11.08 -23.07 3.90
C ILE A 291 -10.64 -21.88 3.05
N LEU A 292 -9.59 -22.03 2.24
CA LEU A 292 -9.12 -20.95 1.36
C LEU A 292 -10.15 -20.61 0.28
N GLU A 293 -10.76 -21.61 -0.35
CA GLU A 293 -11.82 -21.42 -1.35
C GLU A 293 -13.04 -20.71 -0.76
N ASP A 294 -13.48 -21.12 0.43
CA ASP A 294 -14.61 -20.49 1.13
C ASP A 294 -14.32 -19.01 1.45
N LEU A 295 -13.07 -18.67 1.84
CA LEU A 295 -12.66 -17.29 2.07
C LEU A 295 -12.55 -16.47 0.77
N GLN A 296 -11.97 -17.04 -0.29
CA GLN A 296 -11.86 -16.37 -1.59
C GLN A 296 -13.22 -16.09 -2.23
N ALA A 297 -14.20 -16.97 -2.01
CA ALA A 297 -15.58 -16.76 -2.44
C ALA A 297 -16.26 -15.55 -1.75
N ILE A 298 -15.81 -15.19 -0.54
CA ILE A 298 -16.23 -13.95 0.13
C ILE A 298 -15.45 -12.76 -0.44
N GLN A 299 -14.12 -12.82 -0.34
CA GLN A 299 -13.21 -11.79 -0.83
C GLN A 299 -11.80 -12.36 -1.01
N PRO A 300 -11.10 -12.04 -2.11
CA PRO A 300 -9.69 -12.37 -2.28
C PRO A 300 -8.84 -11.87 -1.13
N LEU A 301 -7.93 -12.72 -0.66
CA LEU A 301 -6.96 -12.37 0.37
C LEU A 301 -5.93 -11.38 -0.21
N GLY A 302 -5.62 -10.33 0.57
CA GLY A 302 -4.47 -9.47 0.31
C GLY A 302 -3.13 -10.16 0.53
N GLY A 303 -3.14 -11.30 1.22
CA GLY A 303 -2.02 -12.22 1.33
C GLY A 303 -2.16 -13.20 2.49
N TYR A 304 -1.40 -14.29 2.41
CA TYR A 304 -1.29 -15.31 3.46
C TYR A 304 0.19 -15.48 3.84
N GLN A 305 0.53 -15.15 5.08
CA GLN A 305 1.86 -15.33 5.62
C GLN A 305 1.93 -16.62 6.44
N ILE A 306 2.89 -17.49 6.12
CA ILE A 306 3.29 -18.62 6.97
C ILE A 306 4.70 -18.42 7.52
N SER A 307 5.04 -19.25 8.49
CA SER A 307 6.35 -19.30 9.12
C SER A 307 7.16 -20.49 8.63
N LEU A 308 8.42 -20.24 8.29
CA LEU A 308 9.48 -21.24 8.08
C LEU A 308 10.71 -20.74 8.83
N GLU A 309 11.20 -21.52 9.79
CA GLU A 309 12.19 -21.05 10.77
C GLU A 309 13.64 -21.43 10.42
N GLY A 310 13.89 -21.86 9.19
CA GLY A 310 15.18 -22.35 8.70
C GLY A 310 14.97 -23.51 7.74
N LEU A 311 16.02 -24.29 7.52
CA LEU A 311 15.95 -25.58 6.83
C LEU A 311 15.18 -26.60 7.68
N GLU A 312 14.86 -27.76 7.08
CA GLU A 312 13.92 -28.75 7.62
C GLU A 312 14.18 -29.11 9.09
N GLU A 313 15.41 -29.48 9.45
CA GLU A 313 15.76 -29.87 10.81
C GLU A 313 15.48 -28.75 11.83
N HIS A 314 15.92 -27.52 11.53
CA HIS A 314 15.73 -26.38 12.43
C HIS A 314 14.25 -26.01 12.51
N ASN A 315 13.56 -25.95 11.37
CA ASN A 315 12.14 -25.64 11.34
C ASN A 315 11.34 -26.63 12.21
N ASP A 316 11.61 -27.92 12.09
CA ASP A 316 10.88 -28.96 12.81
C ASP A 316 11.25 -29.00 14.30
N TRP A 317 12.50 -28.66 14.66
CA TRP A 317 12.88 -28.44 16.05
C TRP A 317 12.07 -27.30 16.69
N VAL A 318 11.80 -26.24 15.94
CA VAL A 318 11.01 -25.08 16.42
C VAL A 318 9.52 -25.35 16.40
N ARG A 319 8.97 -25.83 15.28
CA ARG A 319 7.53 -25.86 14.99
C ARG A 319 6.89 -27.23 15.19
N GLY A 320 7.68 -28.29 15.27
CA GLY A 320 7.26 -29.67 15.43
C GLY A 320 7.59 -30.54 14.20
N PRO A 321 7.80 -31.86 14.37
CA PRO A 321 8.19 -32.76 13.28
C PRO A 321 7.23 -32.76 12.07
N GLY A 322 7.79 -32.73 10.86
CA GLY A 322 7.08 -32.76 9.59
C GLY A 322 6.45 -31.43 9.16
N HIS A 323 6.62 -30.35 9.94
CA HIS A 323 6.01 -29.07 9.61
C HIS A 323 6.66 -28.35 8.45
N PHE A 324 7.96 -28.56 8.21
CA PHE A 324 8.66 -27.97 7.07
C PHE A 324 7.99 -28.39 5.76
N GLN A 325 7.87 -29.71 5.55
CA GLN A 325 7.24 -30.28 4.36
C GLN A 325 5.75 -29.92 4.25
N ARG A 326 5.03 -29.83 5.37
CA ARG A 326 3.62 -29.36 5.38
C ARG A 326 3.51 -27.91 4.92
N SER A 327 4.42 -27.04 5.36
CA SER A 327 4.49 -25.64 4.94
C SER A 327 4.81 -25.51 3.44
N LEU A 328 5.78 -26.28 2.92
CA LEU A 328 6.10 -26.25 1.48
C LEU A 328 4.92 -26.66 0.61
N ARG A 329 4.22 -27.75 0.95
CA ARG A 329 3.00 -28.17 0.23
C ARG A 329 1.91 -27.10 0.28
N PHE A 330 1.80 -26.39 1.39
CA PHE A 330 0.82 -25.31 1.54
C PHE A 330 1.18 -24.08 0.70
N LEU A 331 2.47 -23.74 0.55
CA LEU A 331 2.89 -22.69 -0.38
C LEU A 331 2.51 -23.02 -1.82
N SER A 332 2.71 -24.28 -2.26
CA SER A 332 2.23 -24.73 -3.58
C SER A 332 0.72 -24.58 -3.73
N LEU A 333 -0.05 -24.92 -2.68
CA LEU A 333 -1.51 -24.72 -2.67
C LEU A 333 -1.90 -23.23 -2.79
N LEU A 334 -1.20 -22.33 -2.11
CA LEU A 334 -1.44 -20.88 -2.22
C LEU A 334 -1.19 -20.40 -3.65
N GLN A 335 -0.10 -20.86 -4.29
CA GLN A 335 0.23 -20.55 -5.67
C GLN A 335 -0.83 -21.06 -6.65
N GLU A 336 -1.30 -22.30 -6.50
CA GLU A 336 -2.38 -22.87 -7.32
C GLU A 336 -3.70 -22.10 -7.22
N LEU A 337 -3.95 -21.47 -6.06
CA LEU A 337 -5.14 -20.66 -5.80
C LEU A 337 -4.93 -19.16 -6.07
N GLU A 338 -3.77 -18.77 -6.61
CA GLU A 338 -3.39 -17.39 -6.89
C GLU A 338 -3.46 -16.47 -5.64
N ILE A 339 -3.22 -17.03 -4.45
CA ILE A 339 -3.20 -16.28 -3.19
C ILE A 339 -1.78 -15.77 -2.94
N PRO A 340 -1.57 -14.44 -2.77
CA PRO A 340 -0.25 -13.88 -2.48
C PRO A 340 0.36 -14.51 -1.23
N SER A 341 1.47 -15.20 -1.41
CA SER A 341 2.15 -16.02 -0.42
C SER A 341 3.34 -15.27 0.19
N GLN A 342 3.44 -15.32 1.51
CA GLN A 342 4.53 -14.69 2.23
C GLN A 342 5.15 -15.66 3.24
N VAL A 343 6.47 -15.70 3.29
CA VAL A 343 7.21 -16.44 4.32
C VAL A 343 7.89 -15.45 5.24
N MET A 344 7.74 -15.67 6.55
CA MET A 344 8.46 -14.93 7.57
C MET A 344 9.21 -15.88 8.49
N LEU A 345 10.51 -15.67 8.60
CA LEU A 345 11.39 -16.38 9.53
C LEU A 345 11.61 -15.56 10.82
N THR A 346 11.63 -16.22 11.97
CA THR A 346 12.06 -15.62 13.24
C THR A 346 13.56 -15.84 13.42
N LEU A 347 14.33 -14.75 13.33
CA LEU A 347 15.79 -14.80 13.32
C LEU A 347 16.34 -15.01 14.73
N THR A 348 17.17 -16.02 14.87
CA THR A 348 17.93 -16.39 16.07
C THR A 348 19.41 -16.59 15.72
N ASP A 349 20.26 -16.71 16.73
CA ASP A 349 21.67 -17.09 16.53
C ASP A 349 21.84 -18.48 15.87
N ARG A 350 20.86 -19.37 16.02
CA ARG A 350 20.89 -20.76 15.54
C ARG A 350 20.42 -20.98 14.10
N ASN A 351 19.86 -19.96 13.44
CA ASN A 351 19.32 -20.10 12.08
C ASN A 351 19.68 -18.95 11.14
N MET A 352 20.54 -18.01 11.57
CA MET A 352 20.92 -16.86 10.74
C MET A 352 21.64 -17.28 9.45
N ASP A 353 22.48 -18.32 9.53
CA ASP A 353 23.16 -18.94 8.41
C ASP A 353 22.22 -19.69 7.45
N GLN A 354 20.98 -20.00 7.89
CA GLN A 354 19.97 -20.70 7.11
C GLN A 354 19.02 -19.78 6.35
N VAL A 355 19.06 -18.47 6.59
CA VAL A 355 18.14 -17.50 5.95
C VAL A 355 18.33 -17.48 4.43
N LEU A 356 19.56 -17.32 3.96
CA LEU A 356 19.85 -17.27 2.52
C LEU A 356 19.74 -18.63 1.82
N PRO A 357 20.19 -19.75 2.40
CA PRO A 357 19.87 -21.09 1.89
C PRO A 357 18.37 -21.32 1.69
N LEU A 358 17.57 -21.04 2.73
CA LEU A 358 16.12 -21.18 2.64
C LEU A 358 15.51 -20.26 1.57
N ALA A 359 15.99 -19.02 1.45
CA ALA A 359 15.55 -18.12 0.40
C ALA A 359 15.82 -18.69 -1.00
N ARG A 360 17.00 -19.27 -1.25
CA ARG A 360 17.30 -19.92 -2.52
C ARG A 360 16.32 -21.06 -2.84
N ASP A 361 15.98 -21.87 -1.83
CA ASP A 361 15.01 -22.97 -2.00
C ASP A 361 13.59 -22.48 -2.30
N LEU A 362 13.24 -21.28 -1.82
CA LEU A 362 11.93 -20.65 -2.03
C LEU A 362 11.86 -19.72 -3.24
N HIS A 363 12.97 -19.46 -3.92
CA HIS A 363 13.03 -18.56 -5.07
C HIS A 363 12.11 -19.04 -6.20
N GLY A 364 11.19 -18.17 -6.65
CA GLY A 364 10.17 -18.51 -7.65
C GLY A 364 8.99 -19.34 -7.13
N LYS A 365 8.94 -19.66 -5.82
CA LYS A 365 7.86 -20.43 -5.18
C LYS A 365 6.99 -19.61 -4.23
N VAL A 366 7.44 -18.40 -3.87
CA VAL A 366 6.73 -17.49 -2.98
C VAL A 366 6.86 -16.04 -3.46
N ASP A 367 5.88 -15.21 -3.16
CA ASP A 367 5.87 -13.80 -3.60
C ASP A 367 6.79 -12.94 -2.74
N ARG A 368 6.98 -13.30 -1.47
CA ARG A 368 7.83 -12.54 -0.55
C ARG A 368 8.43 -13.41 0.55
N PHE A 369 9.71 -13.23 0.81
CA PHE A 369 10.39 -13.78 1.97
C PHE A 369 10.97 -12.66 2.84
N THR A 370 10.72 -12.73 4.14
CA THR A 370 11.24 -11.77 5.11
C THR A 370 11.72 -12.49 6.35
N TYR A 371 12.54 -11.82 7.16
CA TYR A 371 12.81 -12.25 8.52
C TYR A 371 12.44 -11.13 9.49
N ASN A 372 12.27 -11.51 10.76
CA ASN A 372 12.11 -10.60 11.88
C ASN A 372 13.05 -11.05 13.00
N ARG A 373 13.80 -10.13 13.60
CA ARG A 373 14.53 -10.43 14.84
C ARG A 373 13.60 -10.97 15.92
N LEU A 374 14.06 -12.00 16.64
CA LEU A 374 13.38 -12.68 17.74
C LEU A 374 12.71 -11.69 18.71
N SER A 375 11.49 -12.03 19.11
CA SER A 375 10.82 -11.42 20.27
C SER A 375 11.18 -12.26 21.49
N ALA A 376 12.05 -11.76 22.36
CA ALA A 376 12.55 -12.50 23.53
C ALA A 376 11.57 -12.43 24.73
N VAL A 377 10.29 -12.71 24.47
CA VAL A 377 9.23 -12.82 25.48
C VAL A 377 8.46 -14.11 25.25
N GLY A 378 7.66 -14.55 26.23
CA GLY A 378 6.99 -15.85 26.17
C GLY A 378 8.00 -16.99 26.06
N GLU A 379 7.71 -17.97 25.20
CA GLU A 379 8.64 -19.07 24.90
C GLU A 379 9.92 -18.57 24.21
N GLY A 380 9.81 -17.51 23.41
CA GLY A 380 10.96 -16.91 22.72
C GLY A 380 12.06 -16.41 23.65
N ALA A 381 11.77 -16.20 24.94
CA ALA A 381 12.77 -15.84 25.94
C ALA A 381 13.83 -16.95 26.17
N SER A 382 13.56 -18.21 25.78
CA SER A 382 14.54 -19.29 25.85
C SER A 382 15.50 -19.34 24.66
N LEU A 383 15.35 -18.43 23.69
CA LEU A 383 16.16 -18.34 22.48
C LEU A 383 17.03 -17.08 22.52
N GLN A 384 18.05 -17.03 21.66
CA GLN A 384 18.99 -15.93 21.63
C GLN A 384 18.98 -15.24 20.26
N LEU A 385 19.16 -13.92 20.28
CA LEU A 385 19.48 -13.15 19.09
C LEU A 385 20.96 -13.38 18.72
N PRO A 386 21.33 -13.21 17.43
CA PRO A 386 22.72 -13.16 17.02
C PRO A 386 23.49 -12.04 17.75
N ARG A 387 24.82 -12.15 17.78
CA ARG A 387 25.68 -11.04 18.24
C ARG A 387 25.58 -9.85 17.27
N PRO A 388 25.64 -8.59 17.74
CA PRO A 388 25.53 -7.42 16.88
C PRO A 388 26.51 -7.42 15.70
N GLU A 389 27.77 -7.83 15.91
CA GLU A 389 28.80 -7.85 14.87
C GLU A 389 28.49 -8.90 13.79
N ALA A 390 27.99 -10.07 14.20
CA ALA A 390 27.59 -11.12 13.29
C ALA A 390 26.35 -10.73 12.49
N TYR A 391 25.40 -10.05 13.13
CA TYR A 391 24.21 -9.52 12.46
C TYR A 391 24.55 -8.39 11.48
N ALA A 392 25.53 -7.54 11.80
CA ALA A 392 26.01 -6.50 10.89
C ALA A 392 26.54 -7.09 9.59
N ALA A 393 27.39 -8.12 9.67
CA ALA A 393 27.88 -8.84 8.49
C ALA A 393 26.74 -9.49 7.69
N PHE A 394 25.81 -10.15 8.38
CA PHE A 394 24.64 -10.76 7.76
C PHE A 394 23.76 -9.75 7.01
N MET A 395 23.57 -8.53 7.52
CA MET A 395 22.78 -7.50 6.85
C MET A 395 23.36 -7.13 5.48
N THR A 396 24.68 -6.97 5.38
CA THR A 396 25.35 -6.71 4.09
C THR A 396 25.17 -7.89 3.13
N GLU A 397 25.35 -9.13 3.61
CA GLU A 397 25.13 -10.33 2.79
C GLU A 397 23.68 -10.45 2.31
N TYR A 398 22.71 -10.15 3.17
CA TYR A 398 21.28 -10.18 2.85
C TYR A 398 20.92 -9.15 1.76
N LEU A 399 21.47 -7.94 1.85
CA LEU A 399 21.21 -6.89 0.86
C LEU A 399 21.83 -7.22 -0.51
N ARG A 400 23.04 -7.79 -0.54
CA ARG A 400 23.64 -8.29 -1.78
C ARG A 400 22.81 -9.41 -2.40
N ALA A 401 22.40 -10.40 -1.60
CA ALA A 401 21.57 -11.51 -2.08
C ALA A 401 20.21 -11.03 -2.63
N ARG A 402 19.68 -9.91 -2.13
CA ARG A 402 18.43 -9.30 -2.62
C ARG A 402 18.53 -8.73 -4.04
N GLU A 403 19.73 -8.37 -4.51
CA GLU A 403 19.93 -7.95 -5.90
C GLU A 403 19.63 -9.10 -6.87
N GLU A 404 20.01 -10.33 -6.50
CA GLU A 404 19.74 -11.55 -7.27
C GLU A 404 18.36 -12.15 -6.98
N MET A 405 17.81 -11.91 -5.78
CA MET A 405 16.53 -12.44 -5.30
C MET A 405 15.60 -11.31 -4.80
N PRO A 406 14.94 -10.54 -5.69
CA PRO A 406 14.15 -9.35 -5.31
C PRO A 406 12.96 -9.62 -4.39
N PHE A 407 12.50 -10.86 -4.29
CA PHE A 407 11.45 -11.29 -3.36
C PHE A 407 11.88 -11.25 -1.88
N LEU A 408 13.19 -11.13 -1.62
CA LEU A 408 13.73 -10.80 -0.29
C LEU A 408 13.28 -9.40 0.12
N GLY A 409 12.39 -9.34 1.11
CA GLY A 409 11.84 -8.08 1.61
C GLY A 409 12.70 -7.48 2.72
N ILE A 410 12.80 -6.15 2.74
CA ILE A 410 13.32 -5.40 3.88
C ILE A 410 12.20 -5.24 4.90
N LYS A 411 12.26 -6.01 5.98
CA LYS A 411 11.31 -5.93 7.10
C LYS A 411 11.94 -5.30 8.34
N ASP A 412 13.22 -5.58 8.56
CA ASP A 412 13.98 -5.00 9.65
C ASP A 412 14.54 -3.64 9.25
N ASN A 413 14.03 -2.57 9.87
CA ASN A 413 14.33 -1.21 9.41
C ASN A 413 15.79 -0.81 9.63
N VAL A 414 16.54 -1.52 10.48
CA VAL A 414 17.98 -1.28 10.66
C VAL A 414 18.78 -1.60 9.39
N LEU A 415 18.26 -2.43 8.47
CA LEU A 415 18.84 -2.62 7.14
C LEU A 415 18.96 -1.30 6.36
N ASN A 416 18.10 -0.32 6.61
CA ASN A 416 18.18 0.98 5.94
C ASN A 416 19.46 1.75 6.28
N SER A 417 20.15 1.47 7.39
CA SER A 417 21.46 2.09 7.63
C SER A 417 22.48 1.60 6.62
N VAL A 418 22.52 0.29 6.35
CA VAL A 418 23.41 -0.29 5.34
C VAL A 418 23.02 0.19 3.95
N CYS A 419 21.72 0.21 3.61
CA CYS A 419 21.28 0.75 2.32
C CYS A 419 21.75 2.20 2.12
N TRP A 420 21.62 3.04 3.16
CA TRP A 420 22.07 4.43 3.06
C TRP A 420 23.58 4.52 2.87
N ASP A 421 24.36 3.79 3.66
CA ASP A 421 25.83 3.83 3.62
C ASP A 421 26.40 3.31 2.30
N GLU A 422 25.72 2.37 1.66
CA GLU A 422 26.06 1.84 0.35
C GLU A 422 25.41 2.61 -0.82
N ASN A 423 24.79 3.77 -0.57
CA ASN A 423 24.06 4.58 -1.56
C ASN A 423 22.94 3.82 -2.30
N GLN A 424 22.36 2.82 -1.66
CA GLN A 424 21.18 2.12 -2.14
C GLN A 424 19.90 2.85 -1.73
N THR A 425 18.81 2.59 -2.45
CA THR A 425 17.50 3.18 -2.13
C THR A 425 16.97 2.65 -0.79
N VAL A 426 16.78 3.54 0.17
CA VAL A 426 16.09 3.23 1.44
C VAL A 426 14.60 2.99 1.23
N THR A 427 14.00 2.19 2.10
CA THR A 427 12.60 1.80 2.02
C THR A 427 11.91 1.95 3.36
N GLY A 428 10.61 2.25 3.34
CA GLY A 428 9.77 2.25 4.52
C GLY A 428 9.49 0.85 5.10
N GLY A 429 10.15 -0.20 4.60
CA GLY A 429 10.04 -1.56 5.10
C GLY A 429 8.67 -2.18 4.85
N CYS A 430 8.26 -3.14 5.69
CA CYS A 430 6.98 -3.83 5.52
C CYS A 430 5.75 -2.96 5.77
N THR A 431 5.89 -1.87 6.53
CA THR A 431 4.80 -0.94 6.85
C THR A 431 4.71 0.22 5.87
N GLY A 432 5.75 0.44 5.06
CA GLY A 432 5.91 1.61 4.20
C GLY A 432 6.45 2.86 4.93
N PHE A 433 6.65 2.82 6.26
CA PHE A 433 7.02 4.00 7.07
C PHE A 433 8.03 3.68 8.18
N GLY A 434 8.84 2.64 8.04
CA GLY A 434 9.72 2.16 9.10
C GLY A 434 8.95 1.43 10.20
N CYS A 435 9.16 1.79 11.47
CA CYS A 435 8.38 1.23 12.57
C CYS A 435 6.94 1.75 12.52
N GLY A 436 5.98 0.88 12.19
CA GLY A 436 4.56 1.24 12.12
C GLY A 436 3.82 1.24 13.47
N ALA A 437 4.50 0.89 14.57
CA ALA A 437 3.89 0.75 15.89
C ALA A 437 3.16 2.03 16.31
N ALA A 438 1.85 1.90 16.55
CA ALA A 438 0.94 3.00 16.86
C ALA A 438 0.86 4.13 15.80
N PHE A 439 1.47 3.99 14.61
CA PHE A 439 1.44 4.98 13.54
C PHE A 439 0.40 4.65 12.46
N ASN A 440 0.70 3.65 11.64
CA ASN A 440 -0.21 3.15 10.61
C ASN A 440 -0.67 1.72 10.92
N PHE A 441 -0.48 1.29 12.16
CA PHE A 441 -0.78 -0.04 12.63
C PHE A 441 -1.04 -0.09 14.14
N LEU A 442 -1.97 -0.96 14.54
CA LEU A 442 -2.22 -1.36 15.93
C LEU A 442 -2.39 -2.88 16.05
N SER A 443 -2.07 -3.42 17.22
CA SER A 443 -2.36 -4.81 17.57
C SER A 443 -3.56 -4.88 18.53
N LEU A 444 -4.60 -5.63 18.18
CA LEU A 444 -5.75 -5.90 19.03
C LEU A 444 -5.73 -7.36 19.46
N LEU A 445 -5.90 -7.61 20.76
CA LEU A 445 -5.90 -8.94 21.35
C LEU A 445 -7.29 -9.54 21.50
N ALA A 446 -7.34 -10.86 21.70
CA ALA A 446 -8.56 -11.65 21.73
C ALA A 446 -9.49 -11.27 22.90
N ASP A 447 -8.97 -10.59 23.93
CA ASP A 447 -9.72 -10.09 25.08
C ASP A 447 -10.08 -8.61 24.98
N GLY A 448 -9.62 -7.92 23.93
CA GLY A 448 -9.89 -6.50 23.72
C GLY A 448 -8.77 -5.54 24.13
N GLU A 449 -7.63 -6.04 24.63
CA GLU A 449 -6.46 -5.18 24.85
C GLU A 449 -5.88 -4.67 23.52
N VAL A 450 -5.56 -3.38 23.48
CA VAL A 450 -4.90 -2.76 22.33
C VAL A 450 -3.45 -2.43 22.68
N HIS A 451 -2.54 -2.80 21.79
CA HIS A 451 -1.10 -2.65 21.94
C HIS A 451 -0.49 -1.91 20.74
N ALA A 452 0.57 -1.15 20.97
CA ALA A 452 1.30 -0.49 19.88
C ALA A 452 2.01 -1.51 18.97
N CYS A 453 2.55 -2.58 19.55
CA CYS A 453 3.14 -3.71 18.87
C CYS A 453 3.11 -4.94 19.76
N ARG A 454 2.57 -6.07 19.28
CA ARG A 454 2.44 -7.26 20.14
C ARG A 454 3.77 -7.93 20.52
N LYS A 455 4.90 -7.64 19.84
CA LYS A 455 6.21 -8.28 20.10
C LYS A 455 6.85 -7.91 21.45
N PHE A 456 6.27 -7.02 22.24
CA PHE A 456 6.70 -6.67 23.60
C PHE A 456 5.54 -6.06 24.40
N PRO A 457 5.63 -5.95 25.74
CA PRO A 457 4.58 -5.33 26.56
C PRO A 457 4.36 -3.86 26.19
N SER A 458 3.32 -3.57 25.40
CA SER A 458 3.08 -2.24 24.84
C SER A 458 1.60 -1.82 24.83
N ARG A 459 0.85 -2.25 25.85
CA ARG A 459 -0.58 -1.92 26.01
C ARG A 459 -0.79 -0.40 26.00
N ILE A 460 -1.73 0.06 25.17
CA ILE A 460 -2.11 1.47 25.03
C ILE A 460 -3.60 1.73 25.28
N GLY A 461 -4.43 0.69 25.38
CA GLY A 461 -5.86 0.85 25.62
C GLY A 461 -6.62 -0.47 25.72
N HIS A 462 -7.94 -0.39 25.78
CA HIS A 462 -8.85 -1.54 25.76
C HIS A 462 -10.18 -1.15 25.09
N ILE A 463 -10.67 -1.98 24.16
CA ILE A 463 -11.85 -1.66 23.33
C ILE A 463 -13.17 -1.57 24.13
N ALA A 464 -13.26 -2.22 25.29
CA ALA A 464 -14.40 -2.08 26.19
C ALA A 464 -14.48 -0.71 26.90
N ALA A 465 -13.37 0.04 26.95
CA ALA A 465 -13.31 1.34 27.62
C ALA A 465 -13.33 2.51 26.62
N ASP A 466 -12.61 2.37 25.51
CA ASP A 466 -12.36 3.43 24.55
C ASP A 466 -12.48 2.90 23.11
N ASP A 467 -12.85 3.79 22.17
CA ASP A 467 -12.79 3.49 20.74
C ASP A 467 -11.35 3.55 20.18
N LEU A 468 -11.15 3.02 18.96
CA LEU A 468 -9.82 2.99 18.34
C LEU A 468 -9.23 4.38 18.12
N THR A 469 -10.06 5.40 17.86
CA THR A 469 -9.64 6.80 17.68
C THR A 469 -9.02 7.35 18.96
N THR A 470 -9.70 7.17 20.08
CA THR A 470 -9.27 7.61 21.42
C THR A 470 -7.97 6.92 21.81
N ILE A 471 -7.89 5.59 21.62
CA ILE A 471 -6.69 4.81 21.91
C ILE A 471 -5.51 5.26 21.04
N TYR A 472 -5.74 5.48 19.74
CA TYR A 472 -4.73 5.93 18.79
C TYR A 472 -4.12 7.30 19.19
N HIS A 473 -4.96 8.24 19.63
CA HIS A 473 -4.53 9.59 20.01
C HIS A 473 -4.02 9.73 21.45
N SER A 474 -4.02 8.64 22.22
CA SER A 474 -3.48 8.60 23.59
C SER A 474 -2.02 9.05 23.66
N ALA A 475 -1.62 9.63 24.79
CA ALA A 475 -0.24 10.05 25.04
C ALA A 475 0.75 8.87 24.91
N ARG A 476 0.34 7.69 25.36
CA ARG A 476 1.15 6.47 25.28
C ARG A 476 1.34 5.99 23.84
N ALA A 477 0.30 6.02 23.01
CA ALA A 477 0.43 5.73 21.58
C ALA A 477 1.35 6.73 20.87
N LYS A 478 1.27 8.03 21.21
CA LYS A 478 2.19 9.06 20.70
C LYS A 478 3.65 8.78 21.06
N GLN A 479 3.93 8.36 22.29
CA GLN A 479 5.29 7.99 22.72
C GLN A 479 5.89 6.86 21.87
N TYR A 480 5.13 5.81 21.57
CA TYR A 480 5.59 4.73 20.68
C TYR A 480 5.80 5.20 19.24
N ARG A 481 4.96 6.12 18.73
CA ARG A 481 5.13 6.72 17.40
C ARG A 481 6.39 7.58 17.27
N THR A 482 6.72 8.33 18.33
CA THR A 482 7.92 9.16 18.39
C THR A 482 9.19 8.31 18.41
N GLY A 483 9.17 7.18 19.12
CA GLY A 483 10.31 6.27 19.21
C GLY A 483 11.50 6.88 19.99
N PRO A 484 12.71 6.33 19.84
CA PRO A 484 13.87 6.72 20.63
C PRO A 484 14.42 8.11 20.26
N ALA A 485 14.71 8.93 21.28
CA ALA A 485 15.23 10.29 21.14
C ALA A 485 16.56 10.34 20.38
N GLU A 486 17.46 9.39 20.62
CA GLU A 486 18.77 9.31 19.94
C GLU A 486 18.66 9.12 18.42
N CYS A 487 17.49 8.70 17.90
CA CYS A 487 17.29 8.56 16.46
C CYS A 487 16.80 9.84 15.78
N LEU A 488 16.35 10.86 16.51
CA LEU A 488 15.66 12.03 15.90
C LEU A 488 16.51 12.74 14.84
N ASP A 489 17.79 12.92 15.10
CA ASP A 489 18.73 13.57 14.18
C ASP A 489 19.42 12.60 13.20
N CYS A 490 18.95 11.35 13.12
CA CYS A 490 19.55 10.35 12.25
C CYS A 490 19.11 10.55 10.79
N ARG A 491 20.07 10.47 9.85
CA ARG A 491 19.81 10.62 8.40
C ARG A 491 18.75 9.68 7.84
N VAL A 492 18.59 8.47 8.40
CA VAL A 492 17.57 7.49 7.97
C VAL A 492 16.33 7.46 8.87
N ARG A 493 16.17 8.43 9.79
CA ARG A 493 15.04 8.49 10.73
C ARG A 493 13.65 8.43 10.07
N PRO A 494 13.40 8.99 8.87
CA PRO A 494 12.08 8.89 8.24
C PRO A 494 11.60 7.44 8.00
N VAL A 495 12.55 6.50 7.85
CA VAL A 495 12.28 5.10 7.50
C VAL A 495 12.87 4.10 8.50
N CYS A 496 13.57 4.57 9.52
CA CYS A 496 14.16 3.75 10.58
C CYS A 496 14.03 4.42 11.96
N GLY A 497 13.96 3.61 12.99
CA GLY A 497 14.03 4.04 14.39
C GLY A 497 14.32 2.85 15.30
N GLY A 498 14.95 1.80 14.73
CA GLY A 498 15.10 0.52 15.39
C GLY A 498 13.82 -0.31 15.51
N CYS A 499 13.94 -1.46 16.16
CA CYS A 499 12.82 -2.28 16.59
C CYS A 499 12.62 -2.12 18.10
N LEU A 500 11.53 -1.46 18.51
CA LEU A 500 11.19 -1.25 19.93
C LEU A 500 11.11 -2.57 20.71
N ALA A 501 10.72 -3.66 20.06
CA ALA A 501 10.68 -4.98 20.69
C ALA A 501 12.07 -5.56 20.99
N VAL A 502 13.05 -5.31 20.11
CA VAL A 502 14.44 -5.76 20.32
C VAL A 502 15.10 -4.90 21.39
N SER A 503 14.90 -3.58 21.34
CA SER A 503 15.34 -2.66 22.40
C SER A 503 14.78 -3.07 23.78
N ALA A 504 13.47 -3.34 23.86
CA ALA A 504 12.84 -3.80 25.11
C ALA A 504 13.43 -5.15 25.59
N ALA A 505 13.66 -6.10 24.67
CA ALA A 505 14.27 -7.39 24.99
C ALA A 505 15.72 -7.27 25.51
N ALA A 506 16.47 -6.29 25.01
CA ALA A 506 17.82 -5.99 25.47
C ALA A 506 17.86 -5.18 26.78
N GLY A 507 16.72 -4.75 27.30
CA GLY A 507 16.61 -3.97 28.53
C GLY A 507 17.05 -2.50 28.40
N VAL A 508 17.15 -1.98 27.17
CA VAL A 508 17.44 -0.55 26.93
C VAL A 508 16.16 0.29 26.92
N ASP A 509 16.28 1.59 27.16
CA ASP A 509 15.14 2.50 27.19
C ASP A 509 14.63 2.75 25.78
N ILE A 510 13.49 2.15 25.44
CA ILE A 510 12.85 2.26 24.11
C ILE A 510 12.50 3.69 23.67
N THR A 511 12.53 4.67 24.57
CA THR A 511 12.22 6.07 24.29
C THR A 511 13.43 6.97 24.22
N ARG A 512 14.58 6.51 24.68
CA ARG A 512 15.84 7.25 24.62
C ARG A 512 16.84 6.56 23.71
N ASP A 513 17.11 5.30 24.00
CA ASP A 513 18.25 4.55 23.50
C ASP A 513 17.97 3.94 22.12
N ARG A 514 19.00 3.93 21.26
CA ARG A 514 18.94 3.25 19.97
C ARG A 514 18.77 1.73 20.12
N ASP A 515 18.34 1.11 19.03
CA ASP A 515 18.38 -0.34 18.88
C ASP A 515 19.83 -0.85 19.03
N PRO A 516 20.09 -1.89 19.85
CA PRO A 516 21.44 -2.43 20.05
C PRO A 516 22.13 -2.95 18.78
N PHE A 517 21.38 -3.19 17.71
CA PHE A 517 21.90 -3.61 16.41
C PHE A 517 22.03 -2.44 15.42
N CYS A 518 21.84 -1.20 15.88
CA CYS A 518 22.01 -0.01 15.06
C CYS A 518 23.48 0.16 14.68
N LEU A 519 23.76 0.33 13.38
CA LEU A 519 25.12 0.59 12.88
C LEU A 519 25.48 2.07 12.89
N ASN A 520 24.47 2.95 12.95
CA ASN A 520 24.70 4.38 12.99
C ASN A 520 25.18 4.75 14.41
N GLY A 521 26.45 5.14 14.52
CA GLY A 521 27.00 5.77 15.72
C GLY A 521 26.38 7.15 15.99
N PRO A 522 26.64 7.77 17.16
CA PRO A 522 26.24 9.17 17.39
C PRO A 522 26.80 10.05 16.26
N ARG A 523 25.99 11.01 15.79
CA ARG A 523 26.37 11.93 14.71
C ARG A 523 27.67 12.63 15.12
N GLN A 524 28.72 12.53 14.32
CA GLN A 524 29.90 13.39 14.51
C GLN A 524 29.55 14.78 13.96
N GLU A 525 29.94 15.84 14.68
CA GLU A 525 29.75 17.21 14.21
C GLU A 525 30.43 17.38 12.83
N GLY A 526 29.66 17.67 11.78
CA GLY A 526 30.17 17.94 10.44
C GLY A 526 29.73 17.01 9.30
N GLU A 527 28.94 15.96 9.56
CA GLU A 527 28.31 15.20 8.47
C GLU A 527 27.16 16.00 7.83
N GLU A 528 27.30 16.41 6.56
CA GLU A 528 26.25 17.08 5.78
C GLU A 528 25.05 16.14 5.53
N VAL A 529 23.87 16.75 5.39
CA VAL A 529 22.53 16.11 5.38
C VAL A 529 22.19 15.45 4.04
#